data_AF-A0A259TYH1-F1
#
_entry.id   AF-A0A259TYH1-F1
#
_cell.length_a   1.000
_cell.length_b   1.000
_cell.length_c   1.000
_cell.angle_alpha   90.00
_cell.angle_beta   90.00
_cell.angle_gamma   90.00
#
_symmetry.space_group_name_H-M   'P 1'
#
loop_
_entity.id
_entity.type
_entity.pdbx_description
1 polymer ?
#
loop_
_entity_poly.entity_id
_entity_poly.type
_entity_poly.pdbx_seq_one_letter_code
_entity_poly.pdbx_strand_id
1 'polypeptide(L)'
;MMRTLGFVLLLLLASGLAFALGWNQRDQRVPPPPPPEAADSPALDSLDARAARLRGALERLAPPSPEEENSLRRPRTPNYRVHLGWADSLGVQPLASEAELGRHLASGALVPLVDTEFYVVRTLEHSKPFTTPALRESLAEAGRRFQAELARSGLPPYRFSVSSALRTADLQADLGRRNRNATSGTSSHEYGASVDIVTFRYAYASSPQDSITVDVADPHLDRANRLLVDTYTEAARSRWDHLYGALARALGSMQRDERLVVLLEAEQPVFHVTHRIPGDLDRSDPDSD
;
A
#
# COMPACT_ATOMS: atom_id res chain seq x y z
N MET A 1 24.90 98.48 -39.07
CA MET A 1 26.27 98.38 -39.63
C MET A 1 27.05 97.47 -38.71
N MET A 2 27.81 96.44 -39.05
CA MET A 2 28.34 95.80 -40.27
C MET A 2 28.79 94.42 -39.75
N ARG A 3 28.27 93.29 -40.25
CA ARG A 3 28.82 92.45 -41.32
C ARG A 3 30.30 92.02 -41.17
N THR A 4 30.46 90.68 -41.14
CA THR A 4 31.55 89.83 -41.73
C THR A 4 32.95 89.91 -41.09
N LEU A 5 33.82 88.89 -41.04
CA LEU A 5 34.11 87.78 -41.97
C LEU A 5 35.12 86.78 -41.33
N GLY A 6 35.10 85.50 -41.74
CA GLY A 6 36.26 84.58 -41.86
C GLY A 6 36.82 83.97 -40.56
N PHE A 7 37.35 82.75 -40.48
CA PHE A 7 37.96 81.88 -41.49
C PHE A 7 38.00 80.42 -40.95
N VAL A 8 37.95 79.46 -41.88
CA VAL A 8 38.13 78.01 -41.67
C VAL A 8 39.60 77.69 -41.46
N LEU A 9 39.94 76.78 -40.53
CA LEU A 9 41.13 75.94 -40.67
C LEU A 9 40.90 74.53 -40.10
N LEU A 10 41.03 73.57 -41.01
CA LEU A 10 41.00 72.13 -40.81
C LEU A 10 42.46 71.65 -40.66
N LEU A 11 42.80 70.82 -39.66
CA LEU A 11 44.01 69.98 -39.70
C LEU A 11 43.93 68.81 -38.68
N LEU A 12 43.57 67.67 -39.25
CA LEU A 12 44.02 66.28 -39.06
C LEU A 12 44.92 65.82 -37.88
N LEU A 13 44.58 64.60 -37.46
CA LEU A 13 45.41 63.50 -36.89
C LEU A 13 45.66 63.48 -35.37
N ALA A 14 45.03 62.51 -34.69
CA ALA A 14 45.74 61.34 -34.17
C ALA A 14 44.76 60.27 -33.64
N SER A 15 44.96 59.06 -34.15
CA SER A 15 44.52 57.75 -33.70
C SER A 15 44.48 57.51 -32.19
N GLY A 16 43.45 56.81 -31.71
CA GLY A 16 43.49 56.15 -30.39
C GLY A 16 42.16 55.62 -29.89
N LEU A 17 41.89 54.34 -30.16
CA LEU A 17 41.38 53.37 -29.18
C LEU A 17 40.13 53.73 -28.34
N ALA A 18 38.97 53.14 -28.65
CA ALA A 18 38.22 52.33 -27.68
C ALA A 18 36.93 51.80 -28.30
N PHE A 19 36.98 50.49 -28.52
CA PHE A 19 35.86 49.59 -28.75
C PHE A 19 34.90 49.61 -27.55
N ALA A 20 33.65 49.24 -27.82
CA ALA A 20 32.55 49.00 -26.87
C ALA A 20 31.75 50.24 -26.44
N LEU A 21 30.62 50.44 -27.13
CA LEU A 21 29.31 50.74 -26.54
C LEU A 21 28.25 50.56 -27.65
N GLY A 22 28.02 49.29 -28.01
CA GLY A 22 26.83 48.90 -28.76
C GLY A 22 25.62 49.03 -27.84
N TRP A 23 24.92 50.16 -27.92
CA TRP A 23 23.61 50.32 -27.28
C TRP A 23 22.59 49.49 -28.05
N ASN A 24 22.53 48.21 -27.69
CA ASN A 24 21.45 47.31 -28.07
C ASN A 24 20.15 47.84 -27.45
N GLN A 25 19.13 48.05 -28.28
CA GLN A 25 17.76 48.28 -27.83
C GLN A 25 17.35 47.09 -26.95
N ARG A 26 17.43 47.26 -25.63
CA ARG A 26 16.72 46.39 -24.71
C ARG A 26 15.24 46.66 -24.95
N ASP A 27 14.63 45.79 -25.74
CA ASP A 27 13.30 45.24 -25.47
C ASP A 27 12.97 45.46 -23.98
N GLN A 28 12.20 46.50 -23.66
CA GLN A 28 11.48 46.53 -22.39
C GLN A 28 10.38 45.49 -22.50
N ARG A 29 10.75 44.21 -22.44
CA ARG A 29 9.82 43.18 -22.01
C ARG A 29 9.51 43.55 -20.57
N VAL A 30 8.35 44.16 -20.38
CA VAL A 30 7.69 44.18 -19.08
C VAL A 30 7.86 42.75 -18.54
N PRO A 31 8.53 42.55 -17.40
CA PRO A 31 8.62 41.21 -16.83
C PRO A 31 7.19 40.68 -16.76
N PRO A 32 6.94 39.40 -17.13
CA PRO A 32 5.61 38.83 -16.93
C PRO A 32 5.19 39.17 -15.50
N PRO A 33 3.93 39.57 -15.27
CA PRO A 33 3.46 39.85 -13.92
C PRO A 33 3.93 38.69 -13.04
N PRO A 34 4.46 38.96 -11.84
CA PRO A 34 4.77 37.88 -10.91
C PRO A 34 3.55 36.94 -10.90
N PRO A 35 3.75 35.61 -10.93
CA PRO A 35 2.63 34.69 -10.81
C PRO A 35 1.77 35.19 -9.64
N PRO A 36 0.44 35.26 -9.80
CA PRO A 36 -0.42 35.88 -8.81
C PRO A 36 0.01 35.38 -7.43
N GLU A 37 0.29 36.32 -6.52
CA GLU A 37 0.55 36.03 -5.10
C GLU A 37 -0.43 34.95 -4.67
N ALA A 38 0.09 33.85 -4.12
CA ALA A 38 -0.61 32.62 -3.78
C ALA A 38 -2.11 32.85 -3.58
N ALA A 39 -2.87 32.78 -4.67
CA ALA A 39 -4.29 33.02 -4.62
C ALA A 39 -4.86 31.92 -3.72
N ASP A 40 -5.71 32.30 -2.77
CA ASP A 40 -6.53 31.36 -2.00
C ASP A 40 -6.99 30.26 -2.95
N SER A 41 -6.55 29.02 -2.71
CA SER A 41 -6.83 27.90 -3.60
C SER A 41 -7.80 26.99 -2.86
N PRO A 42 -9.11 27.08 -3.15
CA PRO A 42 -10.10 26.19 -2.56
C PRO A 42 -9.70 24.72 -2.67
N ALA A 43 -9.10 24.30 -3.79
CA ALA A 43 -8.59 22.94 -3.97
C ALA A 43 -7.50 22.55 -2.96
N LEU A 44 -6.50 23.41 -2.77
CA LEU A 44 -5.40 23.15 -1.82
C LEU A 44 -5.86 23.30 -0.36
N ASP A 45 -6.73 24.26 -0.06
CA ASP A 45 -7.33 24.41 1.27
C ASP A 45 -8.19 23.19 1.64
N SER A 46 -8.97 22.69 0.67
CA SER A 46 -9.74 21.45 0.84
C SER A 46 -8.82 20.25 1.07
N LEU A 47 -7.70 20.15 0.34
CA LEU A 47 -6.69 19.11 0.58
C LEU A 47 -6.12 19.19 2.01
N ASP A 48 -5.74 20.38 2.47
CA ASP A 48 -5.20 20.58 3.82
C ASP A 48 -6.21 20.23 4.91
N ALA A 49 -7.47 20.64 4.73
CA ALA A 49 -8.57 20.28 5.62
C ALA A 49 -8.82 18.77 5.65
N ARG A 50 -8.64 18.06 4.53
CA ARG A 50 -8.72 16.59 4.46
C ARG A 50 -7.54 15.94 5.17
N ALA A 51 -6.32 16.42 4.94
CA ALA A 51 -5.12 15.94 5.60
C ALA A 51 -5.19 16.08 7.12
N ALA A 52 -5.72 17.21 7.61
CA ALA A 52 -5.97 17.43 9.04
C ALA A 52 -7.00 16.44 9.61
N ARG A 53 -8.13 16.23 8.91
CA ARG A 53 -9.16 15.25 9.31
C ARG A 53 -8.62 13.82 9.35
N LEU A 54 -7.86 13.43 8.33
CA LEU A 54 -7.21 12.12 8.23
C LEU A 54 -6.27 11.89 9.42
N ARG A 55 -5.38 12.84 9.71
CA ARG A 55 -4.46 12.75 10.86
C ARG A 55 -5.21 12.60 12.18
N GLY A 56 -6.21 13.44 12.42
CA GLY A 56 -7.02 13.33 13.62
C GLY A 56 -7.81 12.02 13.72
N ALA A 57 -8.28 11.47 12.60
CA ALA A 57 -8.94 10.16 12.57
C ALA A 57 -7.97 9.01 12.86
N LEU A 58 -6.74 9.05 12.32
CA LEU A 58 -5.71 8.07 12.61
C LEU A 58 -5.33 8.08 14.09
N GLU A 59 -5.20 9.26 14.69
CA GLU A 59 -4.87 9.40 16.12
C GLU A 59 -5.96 8.86 17.06
N ARG A 60 -7.23 8.87 16.62
CA ARG A 60 -8.33 8.28 17.39
C ARG A 60 -8.44 6.76 17.24
N LEU A 61 -7.97 6.21 16.12
CA LEU A 61 -7.96 4.76 15.93
C LEU A 61 -6.96 4.16 16.91
N ALA A 62 -7.37 3.29 17.83
CA ALA A 62 -6.41 2.72 18.77
C ALA A 62 -5.43 1.74 18.05
N PRO A 63 -4.11 1.79 18.36
CA PRO A 63 -3.21 0.68 18.02
C PRO A 63 -3.70 -0.62 18.70
N PRO A 64 -3.21 -1.80 18.31
CA PRO A 64 -3.67 -3.02 18.94
C PRO A 64 -3.24 -3.06 20.41
N SER A 65 -4.15 -3.51 21.27
CA SER A 65 -3.80 -3.77 22.66
C SER A 65 -2.86 -4.99 22.75
N PRO A 66 -2.06 -5.11 23.82
CA PRO A 66 -1.29 -6.32 24.05
C PRO A 66 -2.16 -7.58 24.09
N GLU A 67 -3.41 -7.50 24.55
CA GLU A 67 -4.34 -8.62 24.55
C GLU A 67 -4.75 -9.02 23.13
N GLU A 68 -5.09 -8.04 22.29
CA GLU A 68 -5.43 -8.27 20.87
C GLU A 68 -4.25 -8.93 20.14
N GLU A 69 -3.04 -8.41 20.30
CA GLU A 69 -1.85 -9.04 19.72
C GLU A 69 -1.60 -10.44 20.26
N ASN A 70 -1.62 -10.60 21.58
CA ASN A 70 -1.31 -11.87 22.22
C ASN A 70 -2.34 -12.95 21.90
N SER A 71 -3.58 -12.58 21.60
CA SER A 71 -4.61 -13.50 21.11
C SER A 71 -4.28 -14.07 19.72
N LEU A 72 -3.42 -13.38 18.97
CA LEU A 72 -2.94 -13.78 17.65
C LEU A 72 -1.50 -14.34 17.70
N ARG A 73 -0.88 -14.44 18.87
CA ARG A 73 0.45 -15.04 19.05
C ARG A 73 0.37 -16.35 19.82
N ARG A 74 1.42 -17.16 19.69
CA ARG A 74 1.62 -18.32 20.58
C ARG A 74 1.75 -17.87 22.05
N PRO A 75 1.25 -18.67 23.02
CA PRO A 75 0.60 -19.98 22.85
C PRO A 75 -0.93 -19.90 22.61
N ARG A 76 -1.51 -18.71 22.47
CA ARG A 76 -2.98 -18.53 22.38
C ARG A 76 -3.53 -18.84 20.99
N THR A 77 -2.67 -18.95 19.99
CA THR A 77 -3.03 -19.39 18.64
C THR A 77 -2.64 -20.84 18.40
N PRO A 78 -3.36 -21.51 17.49
CA PRO A 78 -2.99 -22.86 17.07
C PRO A 78 -1.55 -22.94 16.58
N ASN A 79 -0.90 -24.07 16.85
CA ASN A 79 0.45 -24.32 16.34
C ASN A 79 0.41 -24.48 14.80
N TYR A 80 1.58 -24.45 14.17
CA TYR A 80 1.69 -24.55 12.71
C TYR A 80 1.08 -25.84 12.13
N ARG A 81 1.03 -26.94 12.90
CA ARG A 81 0.39 -28.19 12.44
C ARG A 81 -1.11 -28.01 12.23
N VAL A 82 -1.75 -27.11 12.98
CA VAL A 82 -3.17 -26.79 12.77
C VAL A 82 -3.38 -26.07 11.43
N HIS A 83 -2.47 -25.16 11.05
CA HIS A 83 -2.51 -24.56 9.71
C HIS A 83 -2.35 -25.62 8.61
N LEU A 84 -1.48 -26.61 8.80
CA LEU A 84 -1.33 -27.72 7.86
C LEU A 84 -2.57 -28.62 7.79
N GLY A 85 -3.15 -28.98 8.94
CA GLY A 85 -4.37 -29.79 8.99
C GLY A 85 -5.55 -29.12 8.26
N TRP A 86 -5.73 -27.82 8.46
CA TRP A 86 -6.75 -27.07 7.73
C TRP A 86 -6.45 -26.95 6.24
N ALA A 87 -5.18 -26.73 5.86
CA ALA A 87 -4.79 -26.69 4.46
C ALA A 87 -5.10 -28.02 3.73
N ASP A 88 -4.80 -29.15 4.38
CA ASP A 88 -5.09 -30.50 3.86
C ASP A 88 -6.60 -30.77 3.77
N SER A 89 -7.37 -30.31 4.76
CA SER A 89 -8.84 -30.48 4.77
C SER A 89 -9.57 -29.85 3.59
N LEU A 90 -8.96 -28.89 2.87
CA LEU A 90 -9.54 -28.27 1.69
C LEU A 90 -9.58 -29.21 0.48
N GLY A 91 -8.94 -30.37 0.54
CA GLY A 91 -8.93 -31.37 -0.53
C GLY A 91 -8.08 -30.96 -1.75
N VAL A 92 -7.28 -29.90 -1.62
CA VAL A 92 -6.33 -29.47 -2.65
C VAL A 92 -5.00 -30.15 -2.37
N GLN A 93 -4.43 -30.83 -3.36
CA GLN A 93 -3.10 -31.44 -3.19
C GLN A 93 -2.01 -30.37 -3.12
N PRO A 94 -0.96 -30.57 -2.29
CA PRO A 94 0.16 -29.63 -2.22
C PRO A 94 0.91 -29.61 -3.55
N LEU A 95 1.32 -28.42 -3.98
CA LEU A 95 1.97 -28.21 -5.26
C LEU A 95 3.45 -28.64 -5.18
N ALA A 96 3.78 -29.80 -5.76
CA ALA A 96 5.15 -30.30 -5.73
C ALA A 96 6.08 -29.46 -6.63
N SER A 97 5.61 -29.07 -7.82
CA SER A 97 6.41 -28.32 -8.80
C SER A 97 5.56 -27.35 -9.63
N GLU A 98 6.21 -26.41 -10.31
CA GLU A 98 5.52 -25.45 -11.18
C GLU A 98 4.76 -26.12 -12.33
N ALA A 99 5.21 -27.28 -12.80
CA ALA A 99 4.56 -28.02 -13.89
C ALA A 99 3.13 -28.48 -13.54
N GLU A 100 2.83 -28.63 -12.24
CA GLU A 100 1.52 -29.08 -11.78
C GLU A 100 0.52 -27.93 -11.69
N LEU A 101 0.98 -26.68 -11.64
CA LEU A 101 0.14 -25.50 -11.46
C LEU A 101 -0.96 -25.42 -12.52
N GLY A 102 -0.62 -25.74 -13.77
CA GLY A 102 -1.59 -25.76 -14.87
C GLY A 102 -2.80 -26.67 -14.62
N ARG A 103 -2.60 -27.83 -13.97
CA ARG A 103 -3.69 -28.77 -13.63
C ARG A 103 -4.60 -28.20 -12.55
N HIS A 104 -4.03 -27.58 -11.51
CA HIS A 104 -4.80 -26.95 -10.44
C HIS A 104 -5.61 -25.73 -10.92
N LEU A 105 -5.06 -24.97 -11.85
CA LEU A 105 -5.77 -23.85 -12.49
C LEU A 105 -6.90 -24.35 -13.38
N ALA A 106 -6.66 -25.40 -14.18
CA ALA A 106 -7.66 -25.98 -15.07
C ALA A 106 -8.84 -26.61 -14.31
N SER A 107 -8.59 -27.21 -13.15
CA SER A 107 -9.65 -27.77 -12.30
C SER A 107 -10.39 -26.72 -11.45
N GLY A 108 -9.87 -25.50 -11.36
CA GLY A 108 -10.39 -24.45 -10.47
C GLY A 108 -10.02 -24.64 -8.99
N ALA A 109 -9.16 -25.60 -8.66
CA ALA A 109 -8.65 -25.80 -7.30
C ALA A 109 -7.82 -24.60 -6.82
N LEU A 110 -7.11 -23.94 -7.74
CA LEU A 110 -6.42 -22.68 -7.51
C LEU A 110 -6.94 -21.61 -8.45
N VAL A 111 -6.98 -20.38 -7.95
CA VAL A 111 -7.39 -19.17 -8.68
C VAL A 111 -6.34 -18.08 -8.53
N PRO A 112 -6.23 -17.14 -9.49
CA PRO A 112 -5.36 -15.99 -9.35
C PRO A 112 -5.70 -15.15 -8.12
N LEU A 113 -4.67 -14.75 -7.39
CA LEU A 113 -4.72 -13.75 -6.34
C LEU A 113 -4.22 -12.44 -6.93
N VAL A 114 -5.15 -11.50 -7.16
CA VAL A 114 -4.88 -10.19 -7.76
C VAL A 114 -5.30 -9.07 -6.82
N ASP A 115 -4.86 -7.85 -7.09
CA ASP A 115 -5.33 -6.65 -6.39
C ASP A 115 -6.86 -6.56 -6.41
N THR A 116 -7.40 -6.14 -5.28
CA THR A 116 -8.84 -5.87 -5.12
C THR A 116 -9.05 -4.52 -4.44
N GLU A 117 -10.31 -4.18 -4.22
CA GLU A 117 -10.70 -3.05 -3.35
C GLU A 117 -10.37 -3.29 -1.87
N PHE A 118 -10.02 -4.52 -1.48
CA PHE A 118 -9.83 -4.95 -0.09
C PHE A 118 -8.36 -5.19 0.29
N TYR A 119 -7.55 -5.65 -0.66
CA TYR A 119 -6.14 -5.94 -0.45
C TYR A 119 -5.33 -5.73 -1.73
N VAL A 120 -4.02 -5.54 -1.56
CA VAL A 120 -3.04 -5.53 -2.67
C VAL A 120 -2.12 -6.73 -2.57
N VAL A 121 -1.75 -7.28 -3.71
CA VAL A 121 -0.79 -8.38 -3.83
C VAL A 121 0.55 -7.79 -4.20
N ARG A 122 1.51 -7.88 -3.29
CA ARG A 122 2.87 -7.37 -3.54
C ARG A 122 3.56 -8.21 -4.60
N THR A 123 4.66 -7.70 -5.14
CA THR A 123 5.60 -8.53 -5.90
C THR A 123 6.06 -9.70 -5.02
N LEU A 124 5.77 -10.93 -5.46
CA LEU A 124 6.06 -12.15 -4.73
C LEU A 124 7.37 -12.76 -5.24
N GLU A 125 8.46 -12.64 -4.47
CA GLU A 125 9.79 -13.12 -4.88
C GLU A 125 9.97 -14.64 -4.69
N HIS A 126 9.27 -15.21 -3.71
CA HIS A 126 9.45 -16.60 -3.27
C HIS A 126 8.12 -17.37 -3.20
N SER A 127 7.08 -16.84 -3.84
CA SER A 127 5.76 -17.48 -3.94
C SER A 127 5.08 -17.03 -5.23
N LYS A 128 3.96 -17.66 -5.55
CA LYS A 128 3.16 -17.38 -6.75
C LYS A 128 1.80 -16.80 -6.32
N PRO A 129 1.22 -15.87 -7.11
CA PRO A 129 0.00 -15.16 -6.75
C PRO A 129 -1.25 -16.01 -7.05
N PHE A 130 -1.35 -17.16 -6.39
CA PHE A 130 -2.48 -18.08 -6.52
C PHE A 130 -2.92 -18.56 -5.15
N THR A 131 -4.19 -18.87 -5.01
CA THR A 131 -4.80 -19.34 -3.77
C THR A 131 -6.03 -20.19 -4.06
N THR A 132 -6.59 -20.86 -3.06
CA THR A 132 -7.90 -21.52 -3.20
C THR A 132 -9.03 -20.48 -3.29
N PRO A 133 -10.16 -20.81 -3.97
CA PRO A 133 -11.33 -19.94 -3.99
C PRO A 133 -11.82 -19.54 -2.59
N ALA A 134 -11.81 -20.49 -1.65
CA ALA A 134 -12.26 -20.30 -0.28
C ALA A 134 -11.39 -19.29 0.49
N LEU A 135 -10.05 -19.38 0.36
CA LEU A 135 -9.18 -18.39 0.99
C LEU A 135 -9.34 -17.00 0.36
N ARG A 136 -9.51 -16.90 -0.97
CA ARG A 136 -9.79 -15.62 -1.63
C ARG A 136 -11.05 -14.94 -1.06
N GLU A 137 -12.10 -15.71 -0.80
CA GLU A 137 -13.32 -15.21 -0.17
C GLU A 137 -13.09 -14.77 1.27
N SER A 138 -12.32 -15.53 2.05
CA SER A 138 -11.92 -15.12 3.41
C SER A 138 -11.10 -13.84 3.40
N LEU A 139 -10.21 -13.62 2.42
CA LEU A 139 -9.44 -12.38 2.31
C LEU A 139 -10.33 -11.18 1.97
N ALA A 140 -11.33 -11.36 1.11
CA ALA A 140 -12.33 -10.32 0.84
C ALA A 140 -13.14 -9.98 2.10
N GLU A 141 -13.53 -10.97 2.89
CA GLU A 141 -14.21 -10.76 4.17
C GLU A 141 -13.32 -10.06 5.19
N ALA A 142 -12.04 -10.45 5.30
CA ALA A 142 -11.07 -9.77 6.15
C ALA A 142 -10.95 -8.29 5.78
N GLY A 143 -10.93 -7.99 4.47
CA GLY A 143 -10.87 -6.62 4.00
C GLY A 143 -12.13 -5.81 4.25
N ARG A 144 -13.31 -6.41 4.09
CA ARG A 144 -14.59 -5.77 4.48
C ARG A 144 -14.60 -5.42 5.96
N ARG A 145 -14.20 -6.34 6.83
CA ARG A 145 -14.12 -6.11 8.28
C ARG A 145 -13.08 -5.06 8.63
N PHE A 146 -11.90 -5.12 8.01
CA PHE A 146 -10.86 -4.10 8.18
C PHE A 146 -11.36 -2.71 7.78
N GLN A 147 -11.97 -2.55 6.61
CA GLN A 147 -12.52 -1.28 6.17
C GLN A 147 -13.69 -0.80 7.03
N ALA A 148 -14.49 -1.72 7.60
CA ALA A 148 -15.53 -1.36 8.56
C ALA A 148 -14.95 -0.80 9.87
N GLU A 149 -13.84 -1.36 10.37
CA GLU A 149 -13.11 -0.81 11.53
C GLU A 149 -12.59 0.61 11.24
N LEU A 150 -12.05 0.84 10.05
CA LEU A 150 -11.59 2.17 9.60
C LEU A 150 -12.75 3.16 9.50
N ALA A 151 -13.84 2.77 8.84
CA ALA A 151 -15.01 3.62 8.65
C ALA A 151 -15.62 4.07 9.99
N ARG A 152 -15.66 3.18 11.00
CA ARG A 152 -16.11 3.52 12.36
C ARG A 152 -15.28 4.60 13.03
N SER A 153 -14.01 4.71 12.65
CA SER A 153 -13.09 5.75 13.14
C SER A 153 -13.05 7.00 12.25
N GLY A 154 -13.89 7.05 11.20
CA GLY A 154 -13.93 8.14 10.23
C GLY A 154 -12.73 8.16 9.29
N LEU A 155 -12.08 7.02 9.09
CA LEU A 155 -10.98 6.85 8.16
C LEU A 155 -11.47 6.45 6.77
N PRO A 156 -10.74 6.85 5.72
CA PRO A 156 -10.96 6.33 4.38
C PRO A 156 -10.64 4.83 4.30
N PRO A 157 -11.13 4.12 3.28
CA PRO A 157 -10.77 2.72 3.09
C PRO A 157 -9.28 2.60 2.75
N TYR A 158 -8.60 1.73 3.51
CA TYR A 158 -7.29 1.22 3.19
C TYR A 158 -7.40 -0.27 2.82
N ARG A 159 -6.37 -0.75 2.14
CA ARG A 159 -6.18 -2.15 1.74
C ARG A 159 -4.95 -2.70 2.45
N PHE A 160 -5.05 -3.90 3.01
CA PHE A 160 -3.88 -4.58 3.55
C PHE A 160 -3.05 -5.20 2.42
N SER A 161 -1.79 -5.55 2.70
CA SER A 161 -0.88 -6.07 1.67
C SER A 161 -0.55 -7.54 1.89
N VAL A 162 -0.82 -8.38 0.90
CA VAL A 162 -0.38 -9.78 0.87
C VAL A 162 1.07 -9.83 0.36
N SER A 163 1.95 -10.45 1.13
CA SER A 163 3.39 -10.57 0.83
C SER A 163 3.84 -11.97 0.44
N SER A 164 3.02 -12.99 0.69
CA SER A 164 3.29 -14.36 0.25
C SER A 164 1.99 -15.15 0.10
N ALA A 165 1.96 -16.11 -0.83
CA ALA A 165 0.82 -16.97 -1.12
C ALA A 165 1.30 -18.39 -1.48
N LEU A 166 0.91 -18.96 -2.61
CA LEU A 166 1.28 -20.32 -3.02
C LEU A 166 2.81 -20.51 -3.14
N ARG A 167 3.35 -21.55 -2.50
CA ARG A 167 4.75 -22.00 -2.70
C ARG A 167 4.74 -23.38 -3.35
N THR A 168 5.73 -23.70 -4.17
CA THR A 168 6.00 -25.10 -4.55
C THR A 168 6.88 -25.75 -3.49
N ALA A 169 6.91 -27.08 -3.43
CA ALA A 169 7.88 -27.79 -2.58
C ALA A 169 9.33 -27.38 -2.90
N ASP A 170 9.66 -27.18 -4.18
CA ASP A 170 10.98 -26.67 -4.60
C ASP A 170 11.28 -25.27 -4.04
N LEU A 171 10.32 -24.34 -4.15
CA LEU A 171 10.46 -22.99 -3.59
C LEU A 171 10.58 -23.03 -2.06
N GLN A 172 9.86 -23.94 -1.41
CA GLN A 172 9.91 -24.13 0.04
C GLN A 172 11.26 -24.69 0.48
N ALA A 173 11.82 -25.66 -0.24
CA ALA A 173 13.17 -26.19 0.01
C ALA A 173 14.26 -25.12 -0.19
N ASP A 174 14.15 -24.33 -1.26
CA ASP A 174 15.04 -23.20 -1.55
C ASP A 174 15.00 -22.12 -0.47
N LEU A 175 13.80 -21.84 0.05
CA LEU A 175 13.59 -20.92 1.15
C LEU A 175 14.19 -21.46 2.44
N GLY A 176 13.98 -22.75 2.76
CA GLY A 176 14.55 -23.40 3.94
C GLY A 176 16.08 -23.39 3.99
N ARG A 177 16.73 -23.39 2.82
CA ARG A 177 18.20 -23.24 2.73
C ARG A 177 18.70 -21.85 3.12
N ARG A 178 17.88 -20.81 2.96
CA ARG A 178 18.26 -19.40 3.13
C ARG A 178 17.62 -18.72 4.34
N ASN A 179 16.50 -19.25 4.82
CA ASN A 179 15.71 -18.71 5.91
C ASN A 179 15.53 -19.77 6.99
N ARG A 180 16.20 -19.58 8.15
CA ARG A 180 16.07 -20.47 9.31
C ARG A 180 14.65 -20.56 9.87
N ASN A 181 13.78 -19.62 9.51
CA ASN A 181 12.40 -19.56 9.99
C ASN A 181 11.42 -20.29 9.06
N ALA A 182 11.87 -20.82 7.92
CA ALA A 182 11.01 -21.62 7.07
C ALA A 182 10.72 -22.97 7.72
N THR A 183 9.46 -23.41 7.67
CA THR A 183 9.09 -24.75 8.12
C THR A 183 9.92 -25.81 7.41
N SER A 184 10.51 -26.72 8.18
CA SER A 184 11.12 -27.94 7.67
C SER A 184 10.03 -28.90 7.18
N GLY A 185 10.01 -29.20 5.88
CA GLY A 185 9.01 -30.07 5.26
C GLY A 185 7.86 -29.30 4.63
N THR A 186 6.71 -29.98 4.50
CA THR A 186 5.52 -29.44 3.81
C THR A 186 4.97 -28.21 4.52
N SER A 187 4.73 -27.15 3.73
CA SER A 187 4.16 -25.89 4.18
C SER A 187 2.67 -25.77 3.80
N SER A 188 1.87 -25.10 4.63
CA SER A 188 0.46 -24.79 4.34
C SER A 188 0.32 -23.91 3.07
N HIS A 189 1.37 -23.18 2.71
CA HIS A 189 1.46 -22.44 1.45
C HIS A 189 1.48 -23.35 0.22
N GLU A 190 1.90 -24.61 0.32
CA GLU A 190 1.93 -25.54 -0.82
C GLU A 190 0.54 -25.92 -1.32
N TYR A 191 -0.47 -25.80 -0.46
CA TYR A 191 -1.86 -26.07 -0.77
C TYR A 191 -2.58 -24.86 -1.40
N GLY A 192 -1.92 -23.69 -1.45
CA GLY A 192 -2.58 -22.42 -1.77
C GLY A 192 -3.62 -21.98 -0.73
N ALA A 193 -3.62 -22.64 0.45
CA ALA A 193 -4.58 -22.44 1.53
C ALA A 193 -4.17 -21.35 2.53
N SER A 194 -2.93 -20.83 2.40
CA SER A 194 -2.38 -19.81 3.28
C SER A 194 -1.77 -18.62 2.54
N VAL A 195 -1.83 -17.46 3.19
CA VAL A 195 -1.10 -16.24 2.78
C VAL A 195 -0.43 -15.59 3.97
N ASP A 196 0.63 -14.82 3.69
CA ASP A 196 1.22 -13.92 4.67
C ASP A 196 0.78 -12.49 4.36
N ILE A 197 0.25 -11.79 5.38
CA ILE A 197 -0.18 -10.40 5.30
C ILE A 197 0.80 -9.54 6.11
N VAL A 198 1.48 -8.58 5.49
CA VAL A 198 2.41 -7.69 6.21
C VAL A 198 1.65 -6.72 7.12
N THR A 199 2.15 -6.57 8.34
CA THR A 199 1.53 -5.75 9.41
C THR A 199 1.70 -4.25 9.21
N PHE A 200 2.61 -3.80 8.35
CA PHE A 200 3.10 -2.41 8.31
C PHE A 200 3.02 -1.75 6.92
N ARG A 201 2.26 -2.35 5.99
CA ARG A 201 2.08 -1.83 4.62
C ARG A 201 0.61 -1.84 4.24
N TYR A 202 0.08 -0.66 4.01
CA TYR A 202 -1.31 -0.42 3.64
C TYR A 202 -1.37 0.45 2.40
N ALA A 203 -2.28 0.13 1.49
CA ALA A 203 -2.51 0.89 0.27
C ALA A 203 -3.81 1.67 0.39
N TYR A 204 -3.78 2.96 0.09
CA TYR A 204 -5.00 3.75 0.02
C TYR A 204 -5.93 3.18 -1.07
N ALA A 205 -7.23 3.03 -0.75
CA ALA A 205 -8.27 2.71 -1.69
C ALA A 205 -9.04 4.00 -1.98
N SER A 206 -8.79 4.62 -3.13
CA SER A 206 -9.49 5.87 -3.47
C SER A 206 -11.00 5.64 -3.49
N SER A 207 -11.73 6.55 -2.84
CA SER A 207 -13.19 6.53 -2.79
C SER A 207 -13.75 7.87 -3.27
N PRO A 208 -14.92 7.89 -3.95
CA PRO A 208 -15.61 9.15 -4.28
C PRO A 208 -15.85 10.05 -3.06
N GLN A 209 -16.11 9.48 -1.88
CA GLN A 209 -16.29 10.27 -0.65
C GLN A 209 -15.00 10.96 -0.20
N ASP A 210 -13.85 10.42 -0.61
CA ASP A 210 -12.53 10.95 -0.30
C ASP A 210 -12.01 11.94 -1.35
N SER A 211 -12.77 12.24 -2.40
CA SER A 211 -12.41 13.21 -3.43
C SER A 211 -12.53 14.66 -2.96
N ILE A 212 -11.62 15.52 -3.45
CA ILE A 212 -11.67 16.98 -3.22
C ILE A 212 -12.94 17.55 -3.88
N THR A 213 -13.73 18.31 -3.13
CA THR A 213 -15.00 18.88 -3.61
C THR A 213 -14.85 20.39 -3.75
N VAL A 214 -14.53 20.82 -4.96
CA VAL A 214 -14.35 22.23 -5.33
C VAL A 214 -14.87 22.45 -6.74
N ASP A 215 -14.91 23.71 -7.19
CA ASP A 215 -15.23 24.01 -8.59
C ASP A 215 -14.26 23.29 -9.53
N VAL A 216 -14.79 22.63 -10.56
CA VAL A 216 -13.99 21.96 -11.60
C VAL A 216 -13.11 22.93 -12.38
N ALA A 217 -13.43 24.22 -12.35
CA ALA A 217 -12.62 25.29 -12.92
C ALA A 217 -11.44 25.73 -12.02
N ASP A 218 -11.30 25.18 -10.81
CA ASP A 218 -10.16 25.50 -9.93
C ASP A 218 -8.84 25.07 -10.61
N PRO A 219 -7.90 26.02 -10.86
CA PRO A 219 -6.67 25.74 -11.59
C PRO A 219 -5.71 24.78 -10.85
N HIS A 220 -5.98 24.49 -9.57
CA HIS A 220 -5.17 23.62 -8.73
C HIS A 220 -5.80 22.25 -8.46
N LEU A 221 -7.00 21.95 -8.97
CA LEU A 221 -7.70 20.68 -8.73
C LEU A 221 -6.85 19.45 -9.07
N ASP A 222 -6.23 19.40 -10.24
CA ASP A 222 -5.37 18.28 -10.66
C ASP A 222 -4.16 18.10 -9.73
N ARG A 223 -3.54 19.22 -9.32
CA ARG A 223 -2.42 19.20 -8.37
C ARG A 223 -2.90 18.66 -7.03
N ALA A 224 -4.03 19.15 -6.54
CA ALA A 224 -4.57 18.76 -5.25
C ALA A 224 -4.95 17.26 -5.23
N ASN A 225 -5.54 16.73 -6.32
CA ASN A 225 -5.85 15.30 -6.45
C ASN A 225 -4.59 14.41 -6.47
N ARG A 226 -3.51 14.83 -7.14
CA ARG A 226 -2.23 14.09 -7.07
C ARG A 226 -1.68 14.07 -5.65
N LEU A 227 -1.64 15.23 -5.00
CA LEU A 227 -1.15 15.35 -3.63
C LEU A 227 -2.02 14.62 -2.61
N LEU A 228 -3.32 14.45 -2.87
CA LEU A 228 -4.23 13.69 -2.01
C LEU A 228 -3.77 12.23 -1.86
N VAL A 229 -3.46 11.57 -2.98
CA VAL A 229 -3.00 10.17 -2.97
C VAL A 229 -1.69 10.04 -2.19
N ASP A 230 -0.74 10.95 -2.41
CA ASP A 230 0.54 10.96 -1.69
C ASP A 230 0.33 11.21 -0.20
N THR A 231 -0.53 12.17 0.15
CA THR A 231 -0.88 12.52 1.55
C THR A 231 -1.45 11.31 2.28
N TYR A 232 -2.40 10.59 1.67
CA TYR A 232 -3.05 9.43 2.29
C TYR A 232 -2.10 8.24 2.39
N THR A 233 -1.21 8.08 1.42
CA THR A 233 -0.17 7.05 1.42
C THR A 233 0.85 7.31 2.52
N GLU A 234 1.37 8.54 2.64
CA GLU A 234 2.35 8.90 3.67
C GLU A 234 1.76 8.88 5.08
N ALA A 235 0.48 9.26 5.24
CA ALA A 235 -0.23 9.13 6.50
C ALA A 235 -0.32 7.66 6.96
N ALA A 236 -0.66 6.74 6.05
CA ALA A 236 -0.70 5.31 6.34
C ALA A 236 0.69 4.74 6.70
N ARG A 237 1.76 5.22 6.04
CA ARG A 237 3.14 4.84 6.37
C ARG A 237 3.58 5.35 7.74
N SER A 238 3.15 6.56 8.10
CA SER A 238 3.55 7.21 9.35
C SER A 238 2.81 6.65 10.57
N ARG A 239 1.58 6.16 10.38
CA ARG A 239 0.69 5.65 11.43
C ARG A 239 0.24 4.21 11.15
N TRP A 240 1.16 3.40 10.62
CA TRP A 240 0.86 2.02 10.21
C TRP A 240 0.41 1.15 11.38
N ASP A 241 0.87 1.46 12.60
CA ASP A 241 0.53 0.81 13.86
C ASP A 241 -0.96 0.94 14.22
N HIS A 242 -1.57 2.08 13.89
CA HIS A 242 -3.01 2.29 14.07
C HIS A 242 -3.82 1.43 13.08
N LEU A 243 -3.41 1.40 11.80
CA LEU A 243 -4.03 0.55 10.77
C LEU A 243 -3.84 -0.93 11.08
N TYR A 244 -2.68 -1.29 11.63
CA TYR A 244 -2.39 -2.62 12.14
C TYR A 244 -3.33 -3.05 13.26
N GLY A 245 -3.68 -2.14 14.18
CA GLY A 245 -4.70 -2.41 15.20
C GLY A 245 -6.06 -2.78 14.60
N ALA A 246 -6.52 -2.03 13.61
CA ALA A 246 -7.76 -2.32 12.90
C ALA A 246 -7.71 -3.68 12.17
N LEU A 247 -6.58 -3.99 11.50
CA LEU A 247 -6.42 -5.27 10.82
C LEU A 247 -6.35 -6.45 11.80
N ALA A 248 -5.63 -6.30 12.92
CA ALA A 248 -5.55 -7.30 13.99
C ALA A 248 -6.94 -7.63 14.55
N ARG A 249 -7.77 -6.61 14.83
CA ARG A 249 -9.16 -6.79 15.25
C ARG A 249 -10.00 -7.52 14.21
N ALA A 250 -9.88 -7.15 12.94
CA ALA A 250 -10.58 -7.80 11.84
C ALA A 250 -10.22 -9.29 11.74
N LEU A 251 -8.93 -9.62 11.70
CA LEU A 251 -8.45 -11.00 11.63
C LEU A 251 -8.79 -11.79 12.90
N GLY A 252 -8.64 -11.20 14.09
CA GLY A 252 -9.01 -11.81 15.36
C GLY A 252 -10.50 -12.09 15.48
N SER A 253 -11.36 -11.24 14.93
CA SER A 253 -12.80 -11.53 14.84
C SER A 253 -13.08 -12.73 13.94
N MET A 254 -12.38 -12.86 12.80
CA MET A 254 -12.56 -14.01 11.90
C MET A 254 -12.00 -15.31 12.49
N GLN A 255 -10.94 -15.23 13.30
CA GLN A 255 -10.45 -16.39 14.05
C GLN A 255 -11.46 -16.86 15.10
N ARG A 256 -12.08 -15.93 15.84
CA ARG A 256 -13.16 -16.25 16.79
C ARG A 256 -14.41 -16.81 16.12
N ASP A 257 -14.72 -16.33 14.91
CA ASP A 257 -15.82 -16.85 14.09
C ASP A 257 -15.47 -18.15 13.36
N GLU A 258 -14.30 -18.74 13.64
CA GLU A 258 -13.83 -20.00 13.05
C GLU A 258 -13.69 -19.99 11.52
N ARG A 259 -13.48 -18.81 10.92
CA ARG A 259 -13.32 -18.63 9.47
C ARG A 259 -11.88 -18.63 9.00
N LEU A 260 -10.96 -18.36 9.91
CA LEU A 260 -9.52 -18.30 9.67
C LEU A 260 -8.78 -18.92 10.84
N VAL A 261 -7.61 -19.48 10.56
CA VAL A 261 -6.55 -19.65 11.55
C VAL A 261 -5.52 -18.57 11.31
N VAL A 262 -5.17 -17.82 12.35
CA VAL A 262 -4.30 -16.64 12.28
C VAL A 262 -3.15 -16.82 13.26
N LEU A 263 -1.93 -16.66 12.77
CA LEU A 263 -0.71 -16.60 13.56
C LEU A 263 0.04 -15.32 13.22
N LEU A 264 0.19 -14.43 14.19
CA LEU A 264 1.10 -13.30 14.15
C LEU A 264 2.52 -13.80 14.44
N GLU A 265 3.33 -13.86 13.40
CA GLU A 265 4.69 -14.40 13.46
C GLU A 265 5.59 -13.54 14.37
N ALA A 266 6.47 -14.20 15.14
CA ALA A 266 7.38 -13.50 16.06
C ALA A 266 8.61 -12.95 15.33
N GLU A 267 9.11 -13.72 14.36
CA GLU A 267 10.36 -13.43 13.65
C GLU A 267 10.14 -12.63 12.35
N GLN A 268 8.89 -12.55 11.89
CA GLN A 268 8.51 -11.81 10.70
C GLN A 268 7.27 -10.97 11.01
N PRO A 269 7.22 -9.68 10.63
CA PRO A 269 6.10 -8.80 10.91
C PRO A 269 4.91 -9.08 9.97
N VAL A 270 4.41 -10.31 9.97
CA VAL A 270 3.29 -10.80 9.14
C VAL A 270 2.25 -11.54 9.98
N PHE A 271 1.01 -11.50 9.52
CA PHE A 271 0.01 -12.48 9.89
C PHE A 271 0.08 -13.64 8.89
N HIS A 272 0.38 -14.83 9.36
CA HIS A 272 0.17 -16.07 8.63
C HIS A 272 -1.30 -16.49 8.79
N VAL A 273 -2.02 -16.54 7.67
CA VAL A 273 -3.47 -16.75 7.65
C VAL A 273 -3.81 -17.96 6.79
N THR A 274 -4.61 -18.88 7.33
CA THR A 274 -5.12 -20.07 6.63
C THR A 274 -6.65 -20.10 6.69
N HIS A 275 -7.31 -20.45 5.58
CA HIS A 275 -8.76 -20.63 5.57
C HIS A 275 -9.18 -21.78 6.49
N ARG A 276 -10.27 -21.59 7.24
CA ARG A 276 -10.88 -22.62 8.08
C ARG A 276 -12.31 -22.86 7.63
N ILE A 277 -12.68 -24.14 7.46
CA ILE A 277 -14.05 -24.55 7.16
C ILE A 277 -14.85 -24.48 8.46
N PRO A 278 -15.96 -23.70 8.55
CA PRO A 278 -16.77 -23.63 9.75
C PRO A 278 -17.40 -24.99 10.10
N GLY A 279 -17.36 -25.39 11.38
CA GLY A 279 -18.09 -26.55 11.89
C GLY A 279 -17.39 -27.91 11.83
N ASP A 280 -16.15 -28.01 11.35
CA ASP A 280 -15.36 -29.25 11.32
C ASP A 280 -14.50 -29.37 12.60
N LEU A 281 -15.13 -29.68 13.74
CA LEU A 281 -14.48 -29.66 15.07
C LEU A 281 -13.49 -30.81 15.31
N ASP A 282 -13.46 -31.82 14.44
CA ASP A 282 -12.92 -33.15 14.76
C ASP A 282 -11.59 -33.48 14.06
N ARG A 283 -11.01 -32.55 13.29
CA ARG A 283 -9.78 -32.80 12.51
C ARG A 283 -8.55 -31.99 12.90
N SER A 284 -8.71 -31.02 13.81
CA SER A 284 -7.63 -30.08 14.15
C SER A 284 -7.05 -30.20 15.56
N ASP A 285 -7.47 -31.19 16.34
CA ASP A 285 -6.85 -31.48 17.63
C ASP A 285 -5.75 -32.55 17.45
N PRO A 286 -4.45 -32.17 17.46
CA PRO A 286 -3.37 -33.14 17.37
C PRO A 286 -3.21 -33.99 18.65
N ASP A 287 -3.96 -33.68 19.71
CA ASP A 287 -3.92 -34.37 21.02
C ASP A 287 -5.19 -35.21 21.28
N SER A 288 -6.05 -35.45 20.27
CA SER A 288 -7.29 -36.24 20.43
C SER A 288 -7.14 -37.76 20.32
N ASP A 289 -5.93 -38.31 20.48
CA ASP A 289 -5.66 -39.74 20.70
C ASP A 289 -4.51 -39.95 21.70
#